data_AF-A0A6I9NXZ7-F1
#
_entry.id   AF-A0A6I9NXZ7-F1
#
_cell.length_a   1.000
_cell.length_b   1.000
_cell.length_c   1.000
_cell.angle_alpha   90.00
_cell.angle_beta   90.00
_cell.angle_gamma   90.00
#
_symmetry.space_group_name_H-M   'P 1'
#
loop_
_entity.id
_entity.type
_entity.pdbx_description
1 polymer ?
#
loop_
_entity_poly.entity_id
_entity_poly.type
_entity_poly.pdbx_seq_one_letter_code
_entity_poly.pdbx_strand_id
1 'polypeptide(L)'
;FCPSLLSCYICVSVFECVAGAFLLYSQKKLAHLEQTEQGGEPDVCGRKASILQLIQQWQALDDSSRSKYSRKSSRCPEPSLGQLRPDVCFGSVSENFHSITEKYLQSEGRRKQDSIDTNSLRQLLHYKWQRSLCDPGEAVGLLAAQSIGEPSTQMTLNTFHFAGRGEMNVTLGIPR
;
A
#
# COMPACT_ATOMS: atom_id res chain seq x y z
N PHE A 1 4.58 -4.47 30.83
CA PHE A 1 5.92 -4.64 30.25
C PHE A 1 5.76 -4.86 28.74
N CYS A 2 6.22 -3.88 27.95
CA CYS A 2 6.39 -3.83 26.49
C CYS A 2 5.25 -4.31 25.55
N PRO A 3 4.33 -3.41 25.13
CA PRO A 3 3.58 -3.56 23.89
C PRO A 3 3.83 -2.33 22.98
N SER A 4 5.04 -2.18 22.47
CA SER A 4 5.35 -1.20 21.41
C SER A 4 6.11 -1.82 20.23
N LEU A 5 6.55 -3.07 20.35
CA LEU A 5 7.29 -3.76 19.30
C LEU A 5 6.41 -4.44 18.24
N LEU A 6 5.21 -4.93 18.59
CA LEU A 6 4.39 -5.69 17.63
C LEU A 6 3.74 -4.81 16.54
N SER A 7 3.30 -3.59 16.91
CA SER A 7 2.69 -2.64 15.95
C SER A 7 3.74 -2.03 15.02
N CYS A 8 4.97 -1.79 15.52
CA CYS A 8 6.11 -1.42 14.69
C CYS A 8 6.59 -2.59 13.81
N TYR A 9 6.57 -3.84 14.32
CA TYR A 9 6.98 -5.00 13.52
C TYR A 9 6.07 -5.19 12.30
N ILE A 10 4.76 -5.01 12.43
CA ILE A 10 3.85 -5.19 11.29
C ILE A 10 4.08 -4.08 10.24
N CYS A 11 4.23 -2.82 10.67
CA CYS A 11 4.42 -1.71 9.73
C CYS A 11 5.81 -1.70 9.06
N VAL A 12 6.87 -2.07 9.80
CA VAL A 12 8.23 -2.19 9.25
C VAL A 12 8.39 -3.46 8.40
N SER A 13 7.79 -4.58 8.80
CA SER A 13 7.85 -5.83 8.01
C SER A 13 7.09 -5.69 6.69
N VAL A 14 5.94 -5.00 6.67
CA VAL A 14 5.18 -4.79 5.42
C VAL A 14 5.98 -3.95 4.42
N PHE A 15 6.79 -2.99 4.87
CA PHE A 15 7.67 -2.21 3.97
C PHE A 15 8.91 -2.98 3.50
N GLU A 16 9.49 -3.85 4.35
CA GLU A 16 10.67 -4.66 3.97
C GLU A 16 10.34 -5.89 3.11
N CYS A 17 9.11 -6.43 3.20
CA CYS A 17 8.68 -7.63 2.49
C CYS A 17 8.41 -7.45 0.98
N VAL A 18 8.15 -6.23 0.51
CA VAL A 18 7.71 -5.99 -0.88
C VAL A 18 8.89 -5.98 -1.86
N ALA A 19 10.12 -5.85 -1.33
CA ALA A 19 11.33 -5.81 -2.13
C ALA A 19 11.84 -7.22 -2.45
N GLY A 20 11.82 -7.61 -3.74
CA GLY A 20 12.43 -8.85 -4.20
C GLY A 20 13.94 -8.90 -3.91
N ALA A 21 14.50 -10.11 -3.83
CA ALA A 21 15.92 -10.31 -3.49
C ALA A 21 16.88 -9.51 -4.39
N PHE A 22 16.55 -9.39 -5.69
CA PHE A 22 17.31 -8.58 -6.64
C PHE A 22 17.22 -7.07 -6.36
N LEU A 23 16.07 -6.58 -5.88
CA LEU A 23 15.85 -5.17 -5.57
C LEU A 23 16.66 -4.74 -4.33
N LEU A 24 16.70 -5.59 -3.30
CA LEU A 24 17.54 -5.36 -2.12
C LEU A 24 19.04 -5.39 -2.45
N TYR A 25 19.43 -6.19 -3.45
CA TYR A 25 20.80 -6.26 -3.96
C TYR A 25 21.14 -5.01 -4.78
N SER A 26 20.26 -4.63 -5.72
CA SER A 26 20.46 -3.47 -6.57
C SER A 26 20.55 -2.19 -5.74
N GLN A 27 19.66 -1.98 -4.77
CA GLN A 27 19.68 -0.79 -3.92
C GLN A 27 21.02 -0.58 -3.18
N LYS A 28 21.74 -1.67 -2.85
CA LYS A 28 23.05 -1.61 -2.17
C LYS A 28 24.23 -1.45 -3.12
N LYS A 29 24.16 -2.03 -4.32
CA LYS A 29 25.28 -2.10 -5.26
C LYS A 29 25.23 -1.04 -6.35
N LEU A 30 24.04 -0.57 -6.70
CA LEU A 30 23.81 0.36 -7.80
C LEU A 30 24.45 1.73 -7.52
N ALA A 31 24.39 2.22 -6.27
CA ALA A 31 25.06 3.46 -5.87
C ALA A 31 26.59 3.43 -6.04
N HIS A 32 27.23 2.26 -5.89
CA HIS A 32 28.66 2.08 -6.11
C HIS A 32 29.02 1.97 -7.61
N LEU A 33 28.15 1.35 -8.41
CA LEU A 33 28.36 1.18 -9.85
C LEU A 33 28.11 2.47 -10.62
N GLU A 34 27.11 3.27 -10.22
CA GLU A 34 26.83 4.58 -10.83
C GLU A 34 27.96 5.60 -10.59
N GLN A 35 28.69 5.50 -9.47
CA GLN A 35 29.87 6.33 -9.22
C GLN A 35 31.08 5.94 -10.09
N THR A 36 31.10 4.71 -10.60
CA THR A 36 32.20 4.16 -11.41
C THR A 36 32.01 4.47 -12.91
N GLU A 37 30.78 4.78 -13.34
CA GLU A 37 30.47 5.10 -14.73
C GLU A 37 30.39 6.60 -14.99
N GLN A 38 31.44 7.15 -15.61
CA GLN A 38 31.37 8.41 -16.34
C GLN A 38 31.30 8.09 -17.84
N GLY A 39 30.09 8.03 -18.41
CA GLY A 39 29.86 8.11 -19.86
C GLY A 39 29.94 6.81 -20.67
N GLY A 40 29.04 5.85 -20.43
CA GLY A 40 28.83 4.71 -21.34
C GLY A 40 27.58 4.90 -22.21
N GLU A 41 27.73 4.75 -23.53
CA GLU A 41 26.62 4.75 -24.49
C GLU A 41 25.56 3.67 -24.13
N PRO A 42 24.26 3.98 -24.23
CA PRO A 42 23.21 3.01 -23.94
C PRO A 42 23.21 1.87 -24.97
N ASP A 43 22.96 0.64 -24.49
CA ASP A 43 22.80 -0.53 -25.34
C ASP A 43 21.56 -0.39 -26.27
N VAL A 44 21.41 -1.27 -27.27
CA VAL A 44 20.32 -1.25 -28.28
C VAL A 44 18.91 -1.22 -27.65
N CYS A 45 18.77 -1.66 -26.39
CA CYS A 45 17.54 -1.64 -25.59
C CYS A 45 17.37 -0.36 -24.71
N GLY A 46 18.25 0.63 -24.80
CA GLY A 46 18.22 1.85 -23.99
C GLY A 46 18.62 1.65 -22.51
N ARG A 47 19.19 0.51 -22.15
CA ARG A 47 19.64 0.22 -20.77
C ARG A 47 21.06 0.75 -20.56
N LYS A 48 21.31 1.38 -19.42
CA LYS A 48 22.65 1.82 -19.01
C LYS A 48 23.58 0.62 -18.80
N ALA A 49 24.86 0.78 -19.14
CA ALA A 49 25.88 -0.26 -18.99
C ALA A 49 26.02 -0.75 -17.52
N SER A 50 25.90 0.16 -16.54
CA SER A 50 25.90 -0.15 -15.10
C SER A 50 24.80 -1.13 -14.70
N ILE A 51 23.62 -1.02 -15.31
CA ILE A 51 22.49 -1.92 -15.04
C ILE A 51 22.77 -3.32 -15.60
N LEU A 52 23.40 -3.41 -16.78
CA LEU A 52 23.80 -4.69 -17.37
C LEU A 52 24.88 -5.37 -16.52
N GLN A 53 25.90 -4.61 -16.07
CA GLN A 53 26.92 -5.11 -15.15
C GLN A 53 26.32 -5.59 -13.83
N LEU A 54 25.35 -4.85 -13.28
CA LEU A 54 24.66 -5.23 -12.05
C LEU A 54 23.87 -6.55 -12.21
N ILE A 55 23.18 -6.73 -13.33
CA ILE A 55 22.45 -7.98 -13.64
C ILE A 55 23.43 -9.14 -13.77
N GLN A 56 24.56 -8.94 -14.47
CA GLN A 56 25.59 -9.96 -14.62
C GLN A 56 26.22 -10.34 -13.28
N GLN A 57 26.52 -9.35 -12.42
CA GLN A 57 27.00 -9.59 -11.06
C GLN A 57 26.00 -10.34 -10.19
N TRP A 58 24.70 -10.07 -10.35
CA TRP A 58 23.65 -10.80 -9.64
C TRP A 58 23.56 -12.27 -10.11
N GLN A 59 23.65 -12.52 -11.42
CA GLN A 59 23.62 -13.86 -11.98
C GLN A 59 24.85 -14.68 -11.58
N ALA A 60 26.03 -14.04 -11.52
CA ALA A 60 27.30 -14.65 -11.10
C ALA A 60 27.46 -14.82 -9.59
N LEU A 61 26.55 -14.29 -8.77
CA LEU A 61 26.62 -14.38 -7.31
C LEU A 61 26.34 -15.82 -6.82
N ASP A 62 27.13 -16.30 -5.86
CA ASP A 62 26.95 -17.63 -5.25
C ASP A 62 25.57 -17.77 -4.56
N ASP A 63 25.05 -19.01 -4.55
CA ASP A 63 23.77 -19.34 -3.89
C ASP A 63 23.75 -19.01 -2.40
N SER A 64 24.90 -19.07 -1.71
CA SER A 64 25.03 -18.70 -0.29
C SER A 64 24.79 -17.20 -0.06
N SER A 65 25.30 -16.36 -0.97
CA SER A 65 25.14 -14.91 -0.93
C SER A 65 23.74 -14.51 -1.40
N ARG A 66 23.21 -15.17 -2.43
CA ARG A 66 21.84 -14.97 -2.91
C ARG A 66 20.80 -15.34 -1.84
N SER A 67 21.05 -16.39 -1.07
CA SER A 67 20.20 -16.82 0.04
C SER A 67 20.10 -15.77 1.16
N LYS A 68 21.12 -14.94 1.39
CA LYS A 68 21.06 -13.84 2.38
C LYS A 68 20.05 -12.77 1.97
N TYR A 69 19.94 -12.48 0.67
CA TYR A 69 18.97 -11.53 0.13
C TYR A 69 17.59 -12.18 0.00
N SER A 70 17.52 -13.46 -0.37
CA SER A 70 16.26 -14.21 -0.45
C SER A 70 15.58 -14.39 0.91
N ARG A 71 16.35 -14.62 1.98
CA ARG A 71 15.83 -14.67 3.36
C ARG A 71 15.28 -13.33 3.84
N LYS A 72 15.87 -12.22 3.37
CA LYS A 72 15.39 -10.86 3.68
C LYS A 72 14.17 -10.47 2.84
N SER A 73 14.03 -11.05 1.66
CA SER A 73 12.87 -10.87 0.78
C SER A 73 11.82 -11.98 0.97
N SER A 74 11.72 -12.60 2.15
CA SER A 74 10.69 -13.61 2.38
C SER A 74 9.32 -12.99 2.14
N ARG A 75 8.46 -13.69 1.38
CA ARG A 75 7.13 -13.19 1.04
C ARG A 75 6.37 -12.84 2.32
N CYS A 76 5.81 -11.64 2.37
CA CYS A 76 4.89 -11.29 3.43
C CYS A 76 3.67 -12.24 3.38
N PRO A 77 3.11 -12.59 4.54
CA PRO A 77 1.85 -13.33 4.56
C PRO A 77 0.80 -12.51 3.82
N GLU A 78 0.02 -13.18 2.96
CA GLU A 78 -1.08 -12.52 2.25
C GLU A 78 -2.11 -12.00 3.25
N PRO A 79 -2.72 -10.83 3.01
CA PRO A 79 -3.74 -10.28 3.89
C PRO A 79 -4.93 -11.22 4.01
N SER A 80 -5.62 -11.15 5.14
CA SER A 80 -6.82 -11.95 5.46
C SER A 80 -7.85 -11.95 4.32
N LEU A 81 -8.12 -10.79 3.71
CA LEU A 81 -9.07 -10.63 2.61
C LEU A 81 -8.63 -11.31 1.30
N GLY A 82 -7.32 -11.53 1.10
CA GLY A 82 -6.79 -12.25 -0.05
C GLY A 82 -6.91 -13.77 0.09
N GLN A 83 -6.89 -14.27 1.33
CA GLN A 83 -6.99 -15.70 1.63
C GLN A 83 -8.41 -16.16 1.96
N LEU A 84 -9.21 -15.31 2.59
CA LEU A 84 -10.49 -15.65 3.19
C LEU A 84 -11.58 -14.72 2.68
N ARG A 85 -12.68 -15.31 2.18
CA ARG A 85 -13.84 -14.56 1.72
C ARG A 85 -14.54 -13.86 2.90
N PRO A 86 -14.68 -12.52 2.89
CA PRO A 86 -15.24 -11.78 4.01
C PRO A 86 -16.74 -12.02 4.22
N ASP A 87 -17.47 -12.42 3.18
CA ASP A 87 -18.91 -12.72 3.29
C ASP A 87 -19.20 -13.97 4.12
N VAL A 88 -18.24 -14.91 4.17
CA VAL A 88 -18.40 -16.24 4.78
C VAL A 88 -17.56 -16.38 6.04
N CYS A 89 -16.30 -15.95 5.99
CA CYS A 89 -15.35 -16.10 7.08
C CYS A 89 -15.45 -14.93 8.06
N PHE A 90 -16.13 -15.15 9.18
CA PHE A 90 -16.21 -14.18 10.25
C PHE A 90 -14.81 -13.79 10.77
N GLY A 91 -14.59 -12.48 10.96
CA GLY A 91 -13.29 -11.94 11.37
C GLY A 91 -12.30 -11.71 10.23
N SER A 92 -12.64 -12.08 8.99
CA SER A 92 -11.88 -11.65 7.81
C SER A 92 -12.17 -10.17 7.53
N VAL A 93 -11.30 -9.31 8.07
CA VAL A 93 -11.41 -7.84 7.96
C VAL A 93 -10.15 -7.24 7.37
N SER A 94 -10.26 -6.02 6.82
CA SER A 94 -9.08 -5.28 6.35
C SER A 94 -8.13 -4.94 7.51
N GLU A 95 -6.83 -4.90 7.21
CA GLU A 95 -5.79 -4.54 8.19
C GLU A 95 -5.98 -3.12 8.74
N ASN A 96 -6.47 -2.20 7.89
CA ASN A 96 -6.80 -0.85 8.32
C ASN A 96 -7.96 -0.85 9.34
N PHE A 97 -9.04 -1.57 9.05
CA PHE A 97 -10.17 -1.68 9.98
C PHE A 97 -9.75 -2.35 11.30
N HIS A 98 -8.92 -3.40 11.22
CA HIS A 98 -8.36 -4.04 12.40
C HIS A 98 -7.53 -3.06 13.23
N SER A 99 -6.65 -2.28 12.60
CA SER A 99 -5.83 -1.25 13.28
C SER A 99 -6.69 -0.18 13.96
N ILE A 100 -7.73 0.32 13.29
CA ILE A 100 -8.66 1.31 13.84
C ILE A 100 -9.41 0.72 15.04
N THR A 101 -9.90 -0.52 14.91
CA THR A 101 -10.65 -1.22 15.96
C THR A 101 -9.78 -1.43 17.20
N GLU A 102 -8.57 -1.94 17.06
CA GLU A 102 -7.66 -2.16 18.18
C GLU A 102 -7.27 -0.86 18.89
N LYS A 103 -7.00 0.21 18.13
CA LYS A 103 -6.76 1.54 18.70
C LYS A 103 -7.96 2.06 19.50
N TYR A 104 -9.17 1.87 18.95
CA TYR A 104 -10.40 2.27 19.62
C TYR A 104 -10.61 1.50 20.93
N LEU A 105 -10.47 0.17 20.93
CA LEU A 105 -10.59 -0.67 22.13
C LEU A 105 -9.56 -0.31 23.21
N GLN A 106 -8.33 0.02 22.81
CA GLN A 106 -7.29 0.50 23.73
C GLN A 106 -7.62 1.87 24.35
N SER A 107 -8.30 2.74 23.60
CA SER A 107 -8.73 4.06 24.09
C SER A 107 -9.95 3.98 25.01
N GLU A 108 -10.92 3.10 24.71
CA GLU A 108 -12.14 2.89 25.50
C GLU A 108 -11.89 2.11 26.79
N GLY A 109 -10.89 1.21 26.83
CA GLY A 109 -10.48 0.55 28.07
C GLY A 109 -10.05 1.50 29.20
N ARG A 110 -9.79 2.78 28.90
CA ARG A 110 -9.48 3.84 29.87
C ARG A 110 -10.71 4.62 30.34
N ARG A 111 -11.85 4.53 29.63
CA ARG A 111 -13.11 5.25 29.88
C ARG A 111 -14.17 4.30 30.44
N LYS A 112 -13.92 3.68 31.59
CA LYS A 112 -14.90 2.78 32.19
C LYS A 112 -16.11 3.56 32.73
N GLN A 113 -17.24 3.48 32.03
CA GLN A 113 -18.57 3.73 32.63
C GLN A 113 -19.61 2.66 32.24
N ASP A 114 -19.48 1.97 31.09
CA ASP A 114 -20.48 0.97 30.66
C ASP A 114 -19.95 -0.47 30.56
N SER A 115 -20.87 -1.40 30.83
CA SER A 115 -20.68 -2.82 31.19
C SER A 115 -20.36 -3.79 30.04
N ILE A 116 -20.04 -3.29 28.84
CA ILE A 116 -19.83 -4.16 27.67
C ILE A 116 -18.41 -4.71 27.66
N ASP A 117 -18.30 -6.04 27.57
CA ASP A 117 -17.03 -6.74 27.42
C ASP A 117 -16.31 -6.36 26.11
N THR A 118 -14.99 -6.20 26.17
CA THR A 118 -14.18 -5.76 25.03
C THR A 118 -14.18 -6.77 23.89
N ASN A 119 -14.26 -8.07 24.19
CA ASN A 119 -14.38 -9.09 23.16
C ASN A 119 -15.75 -9.07 22.50
N SER A 120 -16.82 -8.89 23.27
CA SER A 120 -18.17 -8.72 22.73
C SER A 120 -18.26 -7.51 21.81
N LEU A 121 -17.65 -6.38 22.19
CA LEU A 121 -17.57 -5.18 21.35
C LEU A 121 -16.79 -5.43 20.06
N ARG A 122 -15.64 -6.12 20.14
CA ARG A 122 -14.84 -6.50 18.97
C ARG A 122 -15.63 -7.38 18.00
N GLN A 123 -16.36 -8.38 18.53
CA GLN A 123 -17.22 -9.24 17.72
C GLN A 123 -18.35 -8.46 17.05
N LEU A 124 -18.98 -7.52 17.75
CA LEU A 124 -20.02 -6.66 17.19
C LEU A 124 -19.48 -5.78 16.05
N LEU A 125 -18.27 -5.24 16.20
CA LEU A 125 -17.62 -4.45 15.16
C LEU A 125 -17.27 -5.29 13.93
N HIS A 126 -16.78 -6.51 14.11
CA HIS A 126 -16.56 -7.45 13.01
C HIS A 126 -17.87 -7.85 12.32
N TYR A 127 -18.95 -8.04 13.08
CA TYR A 127 -20.28 -8.30 12.51
C TYR A 127 -20.80 -7.12 11.69
N LYS A 128 -20.64 -5.89 12.19
CA LYS A 128 -21.01 -4.67 11.46
C LYS A 128 -20.21 -4.54 10.16
N TRP A 129 -18.91 -4.81 10.20
CA TRP A 129 -18.06 -4.82 9.01
C TRP A 129 -18.59 -5.79 7.94
N GLN A 130 -18.87 -7.05 8.32
CA GLN A 130 -19.38 -8.06 7.39
C GLN A 130 -20.75 -7.67 6.79
N ARG A 131 -21.59 -6.96 7.55
CA ARG A 131 -22.88 -6.43 7.08
C ARG A 131 -22.77 -5.18 6.21
N SER A 132 -21.60 -4.54 6.15
CA SER A 132 -21.33 -3.34 5.35
C SER A 132 -20.54 -3.63 4.07
N LEU A 133 -20.45 -4.91 3.67
CA LEU A 133 -19.92 -5.29 2.38
C LEU A 133 -20.90 -4.88 1.27
N CYS A 134 -20.38 -4.54 0.09
CA CYS A 134 -21.23 -4.24 -1.07
C CYS A 134 -21.91 -5.51 -1.56
N ASP A 135 -23.16 -5.37 -2.01
CA ASP A 135 -23.93 -6.51 -2.47
C ASP A 135 -23.42 -7.02 -3.83
N PRO A 136 -23.39 -8.35 -4.06
CA PRO A 136 -23.00 -8.89 -5.35
C PRO A 136 -24.00 -8.46 -6.43
N GLY A 137 -23.47 -7.95 -7.54
CA GLY A 137 -24.30 -7.44 -8.66
C GLY A 137 -24.60 -5.94 -8.58
N GLU A 138 -24.14 -5.24 -7.54
CA GLU A 138 -24.22 -3.78 -7.49
C GLU A 138 -23.44 -3.14 -8.64
N ALA A 139 -24.03 -2.12 -9.27
CA ALA A 139 -23.48 -1.45 -10.45
C ALA A 139 -22.36 -0.45 -10.09
N VAL A 140 -21.32 -0.93 -9.40
CA VAL A 140 -20.21 -0.11 -8.89
C VAL A 140 -19.48 0.69 -9.98
N GLY A 141 -19.47 0.20 -11.22
CA GLY A 141 -18.89 0.93 -12.35
C GLY A 141 -19.68 2.18 -12.73
N LEU A 142 -21.01 2.09 -12.76
CA LEU A 142 -21.88 3.26 -13.02
C LEU A 142 -21.85 4.24 -11.85
N LEU A 143 -21.89 3.73 -10.62
CA LEU A 143 -21.78 4.55 -9.41
C LEU A 143 -20.43 5.29 -9.37
N ALA A 144 -19.33 4.61 -9.70
CA ALA A 144 -18.02 5.23 -9.79
C ALA A 144 -17.98 6.32 -10.87
N ALA A 145 -18.51 6.04 -12.07
CA ALA A 145 -18.57 7.02 -13.15
C ALA A 145 -19.38 8.27 -12.76
N GLN A 146 -20.55 8.09 -12.14
CA GLN A 146 -21.37 9.20 -11.66
C GLN A 146 -20.67 9.98 -10.54
N SER A 147 -20.05 9.29 -9.57
CA SER A 147 -19.35 9.91 -8.44
C SER A 147 -18.21 10.84 -8.86
N ILE A 148 -17.65 10.63 -10.06
CA ILE A 148 -16.64 11.51 -10.66
C ILE A 148 -17.33 12.55 -11.56
N GLY A 149 -18.27 12.13 -12.41
CA GLY A 149 -18.90 12.98 -13.42
C GLY A 149 -19.76 14.11 -12.83
N GLU A 150 -20.58 13.80 -11.82
CA GLU A 150 -21.46 14.78 -11.17
C GLU A 150 -20.68 15.95 -10.54
N PRO A 151 -19.68 15.73 -9.65
CA PRO A 151 -18.90 16.83 -9.08
C PRO A 151 -17.99 17.52 -10.12
N SER A 152 -17.60 16.84 -11.20
CA SER A 152 -16.81 17.45 -12.29
C SER A 152 -17.58 18.56 -13.01
N THR A 153 -18.91 18.43 -13.11
CA THR A 153 -19.76 19.49 -13.66
C THR A 153 -19.77 20.73 -12.77
N GLN A 154 -19.75 20.56 -11.44
CA GLN A 154 -19.63 21.66 -10.49
C GLN A 154 -18.25 22.34 -10.56
N MET A 155 -17.19 21.56 -10.76
CA MET A 155 -15.84 22.11 -10.95
C MET A 155 -15.77 23.03 -12.17
N THR A 156 -16.51 22.74 -13.23
CA THR A 156 -16.57 23.57 -14.45
C THR A 156 -17.13 24.97 -14.14
N LEU A 157 -18.23 25.05 -13.39
CA LEU A 157 -18.79 26.34 -12.97
C LEU A 157 -17.81 27.13 -12.09
N ASN A 158 -17.09 26.44 -11.19
CA ASN A 158 -16.09 27.08 -10.33
C ASN A 158 -14.86 27.58 -11.13
N THR A 159 -14.37 26.85 -12.13
CA THR A 159 -13.21 27.21 -12.94
C THR A 159 -13.46 28.43 -13.83
N PHE A 160 -14.67 28.63 -14.38
CA PHE A 160 -15.00 29.83 -15.16
C PHE A 160 -14.94 31.12 -14.33
N HIS A 161 -15.23 31.07 -13.03
CA HIS A 161 -15.08 32.23 -12.14
C HIS A 161 -13.62 32.55 -11.80
N PHE A 162 -12.73 31.56 -11.75
CA PHE A 162 -11.29 31.76 -11.51
C PHE A 162 -10.49 32.12 -12.77
N ALA A 163 -10.90 31.63 -13.95
CA ALA A 163 -10.25 31.95 -15.23
C ALA A 163 -10.27 33.45 -15.59
N GLY A 164 -11.16 34.24 -14.98
CA GLY A 164 -11.19 35.70 -15.09
C GLY A 164 -10.15 36.44 -14.23
N ARG A 165 -9.41 35.74 -13.37
CA ARG A 165 -8.27 36.26 -12.59
C ARG A 165 -7.01 35.58 -13.15
N GLY A 166 -6.24 36.30 -13.96
CA GLY A 166 -5.13 35.75 -14.75
C GLY A 166 -3.92 35.25 -13.96
N GLU A 167 -4.09 34.25 -13.09
CA GLU A 167 -2.99 33.60 -12.38
C GLU A 167 -3.06 32.07 -12.55
N MET A 168 -1.97 31.54 -13.13
CA MET A 168 -1.53 30.13 -13.19
C MET A 168 -2.13 29.19 -14.25
N ASN A 169 -1.38 29.00 -15.35
CA ASN A 169 -1.54 27.94 -16.34
C ASN A 169 -0.93 26.61 -15.83
N VAL A 170 -1.77 25.76 -15.24
CA VAL A 170 -1.60 24.29 -15.20
C VAL A 170 -2.95 23.72 -15.66
N THR A 171 -2.99 22.59 -16.38
CA THR A 171 -4.26 21.97 -16.77
C THR A 171 -5.03 21.54 -15.52
N LEU A 172 -5.97 22.39 -15.10
CA LEU A 172 -6.89 22.16 -13.99
C LEU A 172 -8.29 21.91 -14.55
N GLY A 173 -9.05 21.05 -13.88
CA GLY A 173 -10.43 20.75 -14.26
C GLY A 173 -10.56 19.56 -15.22
N ILE A 174 -11.69 19.50 -15.93
CA ILE A 174 -12.03 18.46 -16.93
C ILE A 174 -10.98 18.26 -18.04
N PRO A 175 -10.22 19.28 -18.49
CA PRO A 175 -9.23 19.09 -19.55
C PRO A 175 -8.03 18.20 -19.19
N ARG A 176 -7.87 17.81 -17.91
CA ARG A 176 -6.77 16.98 -17.42
C ARG A 176 -7.19 15.53 -17.25
#